data_AF-A0A8S2RKK4-F1
#
_entry.id   AF-A0A8S2RKK4-F1
#
_cell.length_a   1.000
_cell.length_b   1.000
_cell.length_c   1.000
_cell.angle_alpha   90.00
_cell.angle_beta   90.00
_cell.angle_gamma   90.00
#
_symmetry.space_group_name_H-M   'P 1'
#
loop_
_entity.id
_entity.type
_entity.pdbx_description
1 polymer ?
#
loop_
_entity_poly.entity_id
_entity_poly.type
_entity_poly.pdbx_seq_one_letter_code
_entity_poly.pdbx_strand_id
1 'polypeptide(L)'
;MDHCVQDNESVVAILQDVLTRVKADDPSIEYAYRRADNAGCYHSAGTLLSLPLISEKTKIKISRIDFSDPQAGKSGCDQLS
;
A
#
# COMPACT_ATOMS: atom_id res chain seq x y z
N MET A 1 8.62 -4.20 -24.51
CA MET A 1 8.62 -2.87 -23.85
C MET A 1 7.33 -2.80 -23.08
N ASP A 2 7.34 -3.53 -22.00
CA ASP A 2 6.18 -3.86 -21.20
C ASP A 2 6.14 -2.75 -20.17
N HIS A 3 5.49 -1.65 -20.53
CA HIS A 3 5.00 -0.71 -19.54
C HIS A 3 4.05 -1.51 -18.65
N CYS A 4 4.64 -2.13 -17.62
CA CYS A 4 3.92 -2.79 -16.55
C CYS A 4 3.07 -1.69 -15.94
N VAL A 5 1.81 -1.60 -16.40
CA VAL A 5 0.76 -0.84 -15.73
C VAL A 5 0.67 -1.50 -14.37
N GLN A 6 1.43 -0.94 -13.44
CA GLN A 6 1.31 -1.17 -12.02
C GLN A 6 -0.07 -0.64 -11.65
N ASP A 7 -1.05 -1.52 -11.84
CA ASP A 7 -2.46 -1.18 -11.82
C ASP A 7 -2.88 -0.82 -10.40
N ASN A 8 -2.92 0.48 -10.15
CA ASN A 8 -3.30 1.06 -8.87
C ASN A 8 -4.66 0.51 -8.38
N GLU A 9 -5.59 0.19 -9.29
CA GLU A 9 -6.91 -0.32 -8.96
C GLU A 9 -6.85 -1.69 -8.27
N SER A 10 -5.96 -2.57 -8.74
CA SER A 10 -5.73 -3.88 -8.14
C SER A 10 -5.25 -3.79 -6.68
N VAL A 11 -4.36 -2.83 -6.38
CA VAL A 11 -3.86 -2.59 -5.01
C VAL A 11 -4.97 -2.09 -4.08
N VAL A 12 -5.83 -1.20 -4.59
CA VAL A 12 -6.99 -0.66 -3.87
C VAL A 12 -8.00 -1.77 -3.56
N ALA A 13 -8.30 -2.64 -4.53
CA ALA A 13 -9.23 -3.75 -4.37
C ALA A 13 -8.75 -4.75 -3.32
N ILE A 14 -7.48 -5.14 -3.38
CA ILE A 14 -6.88 -6.05 -2.40
C ILE A 14 -6.91 -5.43 -1.00
N LEU A 15 -6.55 -4.15 -0.86
CA LEU A 15 -6.54 -3.47 0.43
C LEU A 15 -7.95 -3.39 1.04
N GLN A 16 -8.96 -3.08 0.24
CA GLN A 16 -10.35 -3.06 0.71
C GLN A 16 -10.79 -4.43 1.20
N ASP A 17 -10.54 -5.48 0.42
CA ASP A 17 -10.95 -6.85 0.75
C ASP A 17 -10.28 -7.38 2.03
N VAL A 18 -8.98 -7.13 2.18
CA VAL A 18 -8.23 -7.49 3.40
C VAL A 18 -8.83 -6.81 4.63
N LEU A 19 -9.08 -5.50 4.56
CA LEU A 19 -9.65 -4.76 5.69
C LEU A 19 -11.09 -5.19 6.01
N THR A 20 -11.90 -5.52 5.00
CA THR A 20 -13.23 -6.08 5.22
C THR A 20 -13.16 -7.42 5.95
N ARG A 21 -12.25 -8.32 5.55
CA ARG A 21 -12.06 -9.60 6.24
C ARG A 21 -11.56 -9.43 7.68
N VAL A 22 -10.59 -8.53 7.90
CA VAL A 22 -10.09 -8.21 9.25
C VAL A 22 -11.22 -7.68 10.14
N LYS A 23 -12.06 -6.78 9.64
CA LYS A 23 -13.21 -6.25 10.42
C LYS A 23 -14.25 -7.32 10.75
N ALA A 24 -14.45 -8.27 9.84
CA ALA A 24 -15.39 -9.38 10.05
C ALA A 24 -14.87 -10.37 11.11
N ASP A 25 -13.56 -10.61 11.13
CA ASP A 25 -12.88 -11.48 12.12
C ASP A 25 -12.80 -10.82 13.50
N ASP A 26 -12.41 -9.54 13.54
CA ASP A 26 -12.34 -8.74 14.76
C ASP A 26 -13.00 -7.36 14.57
N PRO A 27 -14.28 -7.22 14.98
CA PRO A 27 -15.01 -5.96 14.89
C PRO A 27 -14.43 -4.82 15.74
N SER A 28 -13.56 -5.10 16.72
CA SER A 28 -12.95 -4.09 17.59
C SER A 28 -11.81 -3.32 16.92
N ILE A 29 -11.30 -3.82 15.79
CA ILE A 29 -10.24 -3.14 15.04
C ILE A 29 -10.81 -1.89 14.35
N GLU A 30 -10.34 -0.73 14.76
CA GLU A 30 -10.77 0.57 14.21
C GLU A 30 -9.70 1.27 13.37
N TYR A 31 -8.43 0.86 13.51
CA TYR A 31 -7.29 1.54 12.90
C TYR A 31 -6.36 0.55 12.23
N ALA A 32 -5.83 0.93 11.07
CA ALA A 32 -4.79 0.19 10.37
C ALA A 32 -3.62 1.12 10.00
N TYR A 33 -2.43 0.53 10.02
CA TYR A 33 -1.20 1.14 9.54
C TYR A 33 -0.71 0.34 8.34
N ARG A 34 -0.43 1.01 7.23
CA ARG A 34 0.08 0.33 6.03
C ARG A 34 1.55 0.63 5.87
N ARG A 35 2.38 -0.40 5.76
CA ARG A 35 3.77 -0.27 5.31
C ARG A 35 3.85 -0.68 3.84
N ALA A 36 4.47 0.15 3.01
CA ALA A 36 4.78 -0.17 1.62
C ALA A 36 6.30 -0.16 1.41
N ASP A 37 6.82 -0.98 0.51
CA ASP A 37 8.18 -0.81 0.01
C ASP A 37 8.21 0.34 -1.02
N ASN A 38 9.39 0.94 -1.23
CA ASN A 38 9.56 2.08 -2.14
C ASN A 38 9.56 1.70 -3.63
N ALA A 39 8.97 0.55 -4.01
CA ALA A 39 8.66 0.32 -5.40
C ALA A 39 7.63 1.37 -5.86
N GLY A 40 7.89 2.05 -6.98
CA GLY A 40 7.03 3.12 -7.52
C GLY A 40 5.54 2.74 -7.66
N CYS A 41 5.27 1.44 -7.69
CA CYS A 41 3.98 0.76 -7.59
C CYS A 41 3.05 1.23 -6.46
N TYR A 42 3.61 1.57 -5.29
CA TYR A 42 2.85 1.93 -4.09
C TYR A 42 2.81 3.42 -3.80
N HIS A 43 3.47 4.21 -4.66
CA HIS A 43 3.54 5.67 -4.60
C HIS A 43 2.54 6.34 -5.55
N SER A 44 1.56 5.60 -6.08
CA SER A 44 0.57 6.20 -6.97
C SER A 44 -0.40 7.08 -6.15
N ALA A 45 -0.58 8.32 -6.61
CA ALA A 45 -1.52 9.27 -5.99
C ALA A 45 -2.93 8.67 -5.86
N GLY A 46 -3.33 7.79 -6.79
CA GLY A 46 -4.62 7.11 -6.74
C GLY A 46 -4.78 6.15 -5.57
N THR A 47 -3.70 5.49 -5.10
CA THR A 47 -3.75 4.68 -3.87
C THR A 47 -4.03 5.59 -2.67
N LEU A 48 -3.34 6.72 -2.58
CA LEU A 48 -3.52 7.68 -1.49
C LEU A 48 -4.94 8.29 -1.47
N LEU A 49 -5.46 8.65 -2.65
CA LEU A 49 -6.79 9.21 -2.83
C LEU A 49 -7.91 8.22 -2.52
N SER A 50 -7.65 6.92 -2.65
CA SER A 50 -8.64 5.87 -2.35
C SER A 50 -8.78 5.54 -0.86
N LEU A 51 -7.80 5.90 -0.02
CA LEU A 51 -7.81 5.61 1.43
C LEU A 51 -9.06 6.10 2.17
N PRO A 52 -9.56 7.34 1.98
CA PRO A 52 -10.79 7.77 2.63
C PRO A 52 -11.98 6.91 2.21
N LEU A 53 -12.09 6.53 0.93
CA LEU A 53 -13.15 5.66 0.42
C LEU A 53 -13.08 4.25 1.02
N ILE A 54 -11.87 3.66 1.08
CA ILE A 54 -11.65 2.36 1.71
C ILE A 54 -12.01 2.42 3.20
N SER A 55 -11.62 3.49 3.88
CA SER A 55 -11.90 3.66 5.31
C SER A 55 -13.39 3.77 5.59
N GLU A 56 -14.14 4.47 4.72
CA GLU A 56 -15.59 4.59 4.83
C GLU A 56 -16.30 3.24 4.67
N LYS A 57 -15.85 2.43 3.69
CA LYS A 57 -16.42 1.12 3.37
C LYS A 57 -16.10 0.05 4.41
N THR A 58 -14.89 0.05 4.95
CA THR A 58 -14.42 -1.00 5.87
C THR A 58 -14.64 -0.65 7.34
N LYS A 59 -14.93 0.61 7.64
CA LYS A 59 -14.97 1.16 9.02
C LYS A 59 -13.64 1.00 9.76
N ILE A 60 -12.54 0.84 9.02
CA ILE A 60 -11.18 0.85 9.55
C ILE A 60 -10.47 2.09 9.00
N LYS A 61 -10.01 2.97 9.89
CA LYS A 61 -9.29 4.18 9.51
C LYS A 61 -7.83 3.84 9.22
N ILE A 62 -7.37 4.13 8.01
CA ILE A 62 -5.95 4.02 7.67
C ILE A 62 -5.25 5.29 8.17
N SER A 63 -4.56 5.19 9.31
CA SER A 63 -4.00 6.36 10.02
C SER A 63 -2.62 6.79 9.51
N ARG A 64 -1.85 5.87 8.92
CA ARG A 64 -0.52 6.18 8.36
C ARG A 64 -0.18 5.21 7.26
N ILE A 65 0.47 5.74 6.22
CA ILE A 65 1.24 4.95 5.27
C ILE A 65 2.71 5.23 5.56
N ASP A 66 3.44 4.18 5.87
CA ASP A 66 4.88 4.21 6.10
C ASP A 66 5.57 3.58 4.88
N PHE A 67 6.60 4.25 4.36
CA PHE A 67 7.39 3.72 3.26
C PHE A 67 8.69 3.17 3.84
N SER A 68 9.04 1.95 3.44
CA SER A 68 10.35 1.40 3.81
C SER A 68 11.43 2.27 3.18
N ASP A 69 12.41 2.69 3.99
CA ASP A 69 13.62 3.39 3.54
C ASP A 69 14.18 2.66 2.30
N PRO A 70 14.65 3.37 1.26
CA PRO A 70 15.39 2.73 0.19
C PRO A 70 16.43 1.83 0.86
N GLN A 71 16.46 0.54 0.51
CA GLN A 71 17.51 -0.35 0.99
C GLN A 71 18.84 0.25 0.52
N ALA A 72 19.45 1.13 1.33
CA ALA A 72 20.76 1.74 1.17
C ALA A 72 21.85 0.68 1.43
N GLY A 73 21.60 -0.53 0.94
CA GLY A 73 22.39 -1.73 1.05
C GLY A 73 22.66 -2.38 -0.30
N LYS A 74 22.31 -1.74 -1.43
CA LYS A 74 23.14 -1.88 -2.63
C LYS A 74 24.28 -0.88 -2.51
N SER A 75 25.30 -1.27 -1.76
CA SER A 75 26.63 -0.69 -1.92
C SER A 75 26.98 -0.68 -3.41
N GLY A 76 27.64 0.38 -3.88
CA GLY A 76 28.00 0.58 -5.27
C GLY A 76 28.86 -0.55 -5.84
N CYS A 77 28.22 -1.62 -6.31
CA CYS A 77 28.85 -2.76 -6.96
C CYS A 77 28.19 -3.07 -8.32
N ASP A 78 27.67 -2.04 -8.98
CA ASP A 78 27.24 -2.07 -10.38
C ASP A 78 27.71 -0.80 -11.13
N GLN A 79 28.78 -0.14 -10.66
CA GLN A 79 29.38 1.02 -11.37
C GLN A 79 30.56 0.65 -12.28
N LEU A 80 30.94 -0.63 -12.40
CA LEU A 80 31.87 -1.04 -13.45
C LEU A 80 31.78 -2.55 -13.73
N SER A 81 31.17 -2.91 -14.84
CA SER A 81 31.63 -4.00 -15.72
C SER A 81 31.33 -3.65 -17.16
#